data_AF-A0A816LCU3-F1
#
_entry.id   AF-A0A816LCU3-F1
#
_cell.length_a   1.000
_cell.length_b   1.000
_cell.length_c   1.000
_cell.angle_alpha   90.00
_cell.angle_beta   90.00
_cell.angle_gamma   90.00
#
_symmetry.space_group_name_H-M   'P 1'
#
loop_
_entity.id
_entity.type
_entity.pdbx_description
1 polymer ?
#
loop_
_entity_poly.entity_id
_entity_poly.type
_entity_poly.pdbx_seq_one_letter_code
_entity_poly.pdbx_strand_id
1 'polypeptide(L)'
;MFTCKRLLWIIKDKGESWTGEYFCDIILTQNVFLFLKNEDNVIDPDEVIFVHDKAPCMRANKTQHLLQDNDVKFWGNDIWPGNSPDLNVAECIGSIIKDEVETKMLSETE
;
A
#
# COMPACT_ATOMS: atom_id res chain seq x y z
N MET A 1 -3.97 -12.97 -6.80
CA MET A 1 -3.91 -13.81 -5.59
C MET A 1 -3.21 -13.00 -4.51
N PHE A 2 -3.87 -12.76 -3.38
CA PHE A 2 -3.24 -12.11 -2.23
C PHE A 2 -2.36 -13.14 -1.53
N THR A 3 -1.07 -12.85 -1.41
CA THR A 3 -0.15 -13.67 -0.64
C THR A 3 0.01 -13.17 0.80
N CYS A 4 -0.87 -12.25 1.24
CA CYS A 4 -0.90 -11.74 2.61
C CYS A 4 -1.94 -12.51 3.46
N LYS A 5 -1.56 -12.86 4.68
CA LYS A 5 -2.43 -13.44 5.73
C LYS A 5 -3.17 -12.36 6.51
N ARG A 6 -2.65 -11.13 6.52
CA ARG A 6 -3.20 -9.99 7.26
C ARG A 6 -3.31 -8.75 6.36
N LEU A 7 -4.05 -7.75 6.83
CA LEU A 7 -4.12 -6.41 6.23
C LEU A 7 -3.34 -5.43 7.10
N LEU A 8 -2.64 -4.49 6.45
CA LEU A 8 -1.97 -3.37 7.08
C LEU A 8 -2.72 -2.07 6.75
N TRP A 9 -3.04 -1.29 7.79
CA TRP A 9 -3.66 0.02 7.65
C TRP A 9 -2.74 1.07 8.28
N ILE A 10 -2.46 2.13 7.54
CA ILE A 10 -1.70 3.28 8.03
C ILE A 10 -2.61 4.50 7.92
N ILE A 11 -3.09 4.95 9.07
CA ILE A 11 -3.99 6.10 9.18
C ILE A 11 -3.15 7.25 9.70
N LYS A 12 -3.03 8.31 8.90
CA LYS A 12 -2.33 9.54 9.31
C LYS A 12 -3.27 10.44 10.11
N ASP A 13 -2.67 11.30 10.93
CA ASP A 13 -3.44 12.27 11.68
C ASP A 13 -3.99 13.41 10.79
N LYS A 14 -5.00 14.10 11.31
CA LYS A 14 -5.59 15.27 10.66
C LYS A 14 -4.55 16.39 10.59
N GLY A 15 -4.29 16.90 9.39
CA GLY A 15 -3.34 18.00 9.15
C GLY A 15 -1.95 17.55 8.68
N GLU A 16 -1.61 16.26 8.80
CA GLU A 16 -0.37 15.74 8.21
C GLU A 16 -0.45 15.67 6.68
N SER A 17 0.66 15.95 6.01
CA SER A 17 0.79 15.88 4.55
C SER A 17 1.49 14.60 4.13
N TRP A 18 1.02 13.96 3.05
CA TRP A 18 1.70 12.85 2.40
C TRP A 18 2.91 13.34 1.62
N THR A 19 3.99 13.69 2.30
CA THR A 19 5.25 14.04 1.66
C THR A 19 5.98 12.78 1.20
N GLY A 20 6.94 12.93 0.28
CA GLY A 20 7.81 11.81 -0.10
C GLY A 20 8.63 11.29 1.08
N GLU A 21 8.96 12.15 2.04
CA GLU A 21 9.65 11.77 3.29
C GLU A 21 8.74 10.95 4.20
N TYR A 22 7.51 11.41 4.47
CA TYR A 22 6.51 10.64 5.22
C TYR A 22 6.29 9.27 4.58
N PHE A 23 6.22 9.22 3.24
CA PHE A 23 6.09 7.99 2.50
C PHE A 23 7.28 7.03 2.72
N CYS A 24 8.52 7.51 2.59
CA CYS A 24 9.69 6.67 2.77
C CYS A 24 9.89 6.22 4.23
N ASP A 25 9.72 7.15 5.17
CA ASP A 25 10.18 6.95 6.55
C ASP A 25 9.10 6.27 7.37
N ILE A 26 7.84 6.72 7.25
CA ILE A 26 6.73 6.17 8.04
C ILE A 26 6.13 4.97 7.31
N ILE A 27 5.67 5.16 6.08
CA ILE A 27 4.92 4.08 5.39
C ILE A 27 5.85 2.92 5.06
N LEU A 28 6.96 3.17 4.37
CA LEU A 28 7.83 2.08 3.94
C LEU A 28 8.66 1.53 5.09
N THR A 29 9.51 2.37 5.67
CA THR A 29 10.56 1.91 6.60
C THR A 29 9.98 1.41 7.92
N GLN A 30 9.07 2.16 8.54
CA GLN A 30 8.52 1.79 9.84
C GLN A 30 7.38 0.76 9.77
N ASN A 31 6.76 0.56 8.60
CA ASN A 31 5.56 -0.29 8.49
C ASN A 31 5.70 -1.37 7.42
N VAL A 32 5.70 -1.01 6.12
CA VAL A 32 5.61 -1.98 5.03
C VAL A 32 6.77 -2.98 5.05
N PHE A 33 8.01 -2.55 5.28
CA PHE A 33 9.15 -3.47 5.29
C PHE A 33 9.06 -4.50 6.43
N LEU A 34 8.65 -4.06 7.62
CA LEU A 34 8.44 -4.96 8.76
C LEU A 34 7.27 -5.91 8.51
N PHE A 35 6.23 -5.43 7.84
CA PHE A 35 5.06 -6.24 7.51
C PHE A 35 5.42 -7.36 6.53
N LEU A 36 6.13 -7.05 5.45
CA LEU A 36 6.48 -8.00 4.40
C LEU A 36 7.48 -9.06 4.86
N LYS A 37 8.38 -8.73 5.79
CA LYS A 37 9.41 -9.64 6.32
C LYS A 37 8.91 -10.56 7.43
N ASN A 38 7.63 -10.50 7.79
CA ASN A 38 7.06 -11.26 8.89
C ASN A 38 6.19 -12.42 8.39
N GLU A 39 6.58 -13.65 8.70
CA GLU A 39 5.89 -14.90 8.33
C GLU A 39 4.45 -15.00 8.85
N ASP A 40 4.08 -14.27 9.91
CA ASP A 40 2.70 -14.22 10.40
C ASP A 40 1.79 -13.32 9.55
N ASN A 41 2.39 -12.42 8.76
CA ASN A 41 1.69 -11.43 7.94
C ASN A 41 1.55 -11.86 6.49
N VAL A 42 2.51 -12.63 5.96
CA VAL A 42 2.55 -13.10 4.56
C VAL A 42 2.67 -14.62 4.50
N ILE A 43 2.29 -15.22 3.36
CA ILE A 43 2.37 -16.66 3.15
C ILE A 43 3.84 -17.12 3.20
N ASP A 44 4.68 -16.43 2.42
CA ASP A 44 6.12 -16.66 2.32
C ASP A 44 6.82 -15.30 2.13
N PRO A 45 7.65 -14.84 3.09
CA PRO A 45 8.40 -13.59 2.98
C PRO A 45 9.39 -13.56 1.80
N ASP A 46 9.90 -14.71 1.37
CA ASP A 46 10.88 -14.78 0.28
C ASP A 46 10.19 -14.70 -1.10
N GLU A 47 8.91 -15.03 -1.19
CA GLU A 47 8.13 -14.99 -2.45
C GLU A 47 7.22 -13.77 -2.57
N VAL A 48 7.13 -12.92 -1.54
CA VAL A 48 6.24 -11.77 -1.56
C VAL A 48 6.67 -10.74 -2.60
N ILE A 49 5.70 -10.26 -3.39
CA ILE A 49 5.90 -9.16 -4.33
C ILE A 49 5.04 -7.97 -3.89
N PHE A 50 5.70 -6.85 -3.61
CA PHE A 50 5.04 -5.59 -3.31
C PHE A 50 4.52 -4.95 -4.60
N VAL A 51 3.20 -4.84 -4.71
CA VAL A 51 2.51 -4.30 -5.89
C VAL A 51 1.91 -2.94 -5.53
N HIS A 52 2.15 -1.94 -6.37
CA HIS A 52 1.72 -0.57 -6.14
C HIS A 52 1.39 0.15 -7.45
N ASP A 53 0.69 1.27 -7.36
CA ASP A 53 0.34 2.10 -8.50
C ASP A 53 1.49 3.04 -8.92
N LYS A 54 1.21 3.93 -9.88
CA LYS A 54 2.18 4.92 -10.38
C LYS A 54 2.06 6.30 -9.71
N ALA A 55 1.65 6.35 -8.44
CA ALA A 55 1.62 7.60 -7.67
C ALA A 55 3.02 8.27 -7.64
N PRO A 56 3.10 9.62 -7.58
CA PRO A 56 4.39 10.33 -7.62
C PRO A 56 5.40 9.88 -6.56
N CYS A 57 4.94 9.54 -5.35
CA CYS A 57 5.79 9.02 -4.28
C CYS A 57 6.38 7.64 -4.62
N MET A 58 5.61 6.75 -5.25
CA MET A 58 6.07 5.44 -5.67
C MET A 58 7.08 5.52 -6.81
N ARG A 59 6.84 6.42 -7.77
CA ARG A 59 7.69 6.58 -8.95
C ARG A 59 9.04 7.21 -8.67
N ALA A 60 9.16 7.96 -7.58
CA ALA A 60 10.38 8.69 -7.24
C ALA A 60 11.58 7.73 -7.12
N ASN A 61 12.72 8.11 -7.73
CA ASN A 61 13.95 7.29 -7.69
C ASN A 61 14.38 6.96 -6.27
N LYS A 62 14.20 7.89 -5.31
CA LYS A 62 14.48 7.66 -3.89
C LYS A 62 13.72 6.44 -3.36
N THR A 63 12.43 6.35 -3.66
CA THR A 63 11.56 5.25 -3.23
C THR A 63 11.93 3.93 -3.91
N GLN A 64 12.22 3.98 -5.21
CA GLN A 64 12.63 2.79 -5.97
C GLN A 64 13.95 2.20 -5.43
N HIS A 65 14.96 3.05 -5.19
CA HIS A 65 16.21 2.62 -4.57
C HIS A 65 15.98 2.11 -3.14
N LEU A 66 15.16 2.79 -2.34
CA LEU A 66 14.86 2.37 -0.96
C LEU A 66 14.25 0.96 -0.91
N LEU A 67 13.37 0.62 -1.86
CA LEU A 67 12.81 -0.73 -1.99
C LEU A 67 13.88 -1.77 -2.34
N GLN A 68 14.76 -1.43 -3.29
CA GLN A 68 15.87 -2.30 -3.72
C GLN A 68 16.88 -2.53 -2.59
N ASP A 69 17.30 -1.47 -1.89
CA ASP A 69 18.26 -1.51 -0.79
C ASP A 69 17.76 -2.31 0.42
N ASN A 70 16.45 -2.58 0.49
CA ASN A 70 15.81 -3.38 1.54
C ASN A 70 15.42 -4.79 1.09
N ASP A 71 15.89 -5.22 -0.09
CA ASP A 71 15.62 -6.52 -0.72
C ASP A 71 14.13 -6.80 -0.93
N VAL A 72 13.33 -5.74 -1.13
CA VAL A 72 11.90 -5.91 -1.44
C VAL A 72 11.76 -6.25 -2.92
N LYS A 73 11.08 -7.36 -3.23
CA LYS A 73 10.65 -7.64 -4.61
C LYS A 73 9.39 -6.81 -4.89
N PHE A 74 9.39 -6.02 -5.96
CA PHE A 74 8.25 -5.14 -6.27
C PHE A 74 8.09 -4.93 -7.77
N TRP A 75 6.91 -4.46 -8.17
CA TRP A 75 6.65 -4.04 -9.55
C TRP A 75 7.10 -2.61 -9.77
N GLY A 76 8.25 -2.46 -10.44
CA GLY A 76 8.83 -1.16 -10.74
C GLY A 76 8.04 -0.34 -11.77
N ASN A 77 8.59 0.83 -12.07
CA ASN A 77 8.02 1.80 -13.01
C ASN A 77 7.79 1.25 -14.43
N ASP A 78 8.47 0.16 -14.78
CA ASP A 78 8.42 -0.53 -16.08
C ASP A 78 7.32 -1.59 -16.17
N ILE A 79 6.82 -2.12 -15.04
CA ILE A 79 5.87 -3.23 -15.02
C ILE A 79 4.42 -2.74 -14.90
N TRP A 80 4.11 -1.85 -13.93
CA TRP A 80 2.73 -1.43 -13.70
C TRP A 80 2.17 -0.61 -14.88
N PRO A 81 1.05 -0.99 -15.51
CA PRO A 81 0.46 -0.19 -16.58
C PRO A 81 -0.10 1.14 -16.06
N GLY A 82 0.11 2.22 -16.80
CA GLY A 82 -0.44 3.53 -16.43
C GLY A 82 -1.96 3.54 -16.57
N ASN A 83 -2.66 4.19 -15.63
CA ASN A 83 -4.12 4.34 -15.63
C ASN A 83 -4.92 3.03 -15.54
N SER A 84 -4.43 2.04 -14.78
CA SER A 84 -5.10 0.75 -14.59
C SER A 84 -5.53 0.53 -13.13
N PRO A 85 -6.51 1.29 -12.61
CA PRO A 85 -7.03 1.09 -11.25
C PRO A 85 -7.75 -0.26 -11.09
N ASP A 86 -8.27 -0.81 -12.19
CA ASP A 86 -8.92 -2.13 -12.27
C ASP A 86 -7.99 -3.28 -11.90
N LEU A 87 -6.68 -3.11 -12.09
CA LEU A 87 -5.67 -4.09 -11.68
C LEU A 87 -5.22 -3.90 -10.24
N ASN A 88 -5.49 -2.73 -9.63
CA ASN A 88 -5.10 -2.43 -8.26
C ASN A 88 -6.18 -2.89 -7.30
N VAL A 89 -5.96 -4.02 -6.65
CA VAL A 89 -6.96 -4.57 -5.74
C VAL A 89 -7.17 -3.71 -4.49
N ALA A 90 -6.23 -2.83 -4.13
CA ALA A 90 -6.47 -1.86 -3.07
C ALA A 90 -7.67 -0.94 -3.41
N GLU A 91 -7.93 -0.66 -4.68
CA GLU A 91 -9.12 0.10 -5.13
C GLU A 91 -10.41 -0.68 -4.87
N CYS A 92 -10.39 -2.00 -5.10
CA CYS A 92 -11.55 -2.87 -4.83
C CYS A 92 -11.87 -2.98 -3.34
N ILE A 93 -10.85 -3.09 -2.48
CA ILE A 93 -11.05 -3.06 -1.03
C ILE A 93 -11.54 -1.68 -0.60
N GLY A 94 -10.98 -0.61 -1.18
CA GLY A 94 -11.39 0.76 -0.93
C GLY A 94 -12.86 1.02 -1.27
N SER A 95 -13.36 0.48 -2.40
CA SER A 95 -14.77 0.63 -2.79
C SER A 95 -15.70 -0.06 -1.81
N ILE A 96 -15.38 -1.30 -1.39
CA ILE A 96 -16.18 -2.02 -0.38
C ILE A 96 -16.24 -1.22 0.93
N ILE A 97 -15.12 -0.70 1.40
CA ILE A 97 -15.08 0.10 2.64
C ILE A 97 -15.89 1.38 2.49
N LYS A 98 -15.78 2.06 1.35
CA LYS A 98 -16.53 3.28 1.07
C LYS A 98 -18.04 3.03 1.15
N ASP A 99 -18.53 1.98 0.48
CA ASP A 99 -19.94 1.63 0.46
C ASP A 99 -20.48 1.37 1.89
N GLU A 100 -19.68 0.72 2.73
CA GLU A 100 -20.07 0.46 4.13
C GLU A 100 -20.04 1.70 5.02
N VAL A 101 -19.09 2.61 4.80
CA VAL A 101 -19.06 3.89 5.52
C VAL A 101 -20.25 4.75 5.11
N GLU A 102 -20.58 4.82 3.82
CA GLU A 102 -21.73 5.58 3.32
C GLU A 102 -23.05 5.01 3.88
N THR A 103 -23.20 3.69 3.91
CA THR A 103 -24.38 3.03 4.50
C THR A 103 -24.54 3.39 5.99
N LYS A 104 -23.45 3.34 6.76
CA LYS A 104 -23.47 3.71 8.19
C LYS A 104 -23.83 5.18 8.41
N MET A 105 -23.23 6.08 7.64
CA MET A 105 -23.54 7.51 7.72
C MET A 105 -25.02 7.79 7.46
N LEU A 106 -25.63 7.13 6.46
CA LEU A 106 -27.06 7.27 6.18
C LEU A 106 -27.92 6.77 7.35
N SER A 107 -27.56 5.65 7.97
CA SER A 107 -28.30 5.09 9.12
C SER A 107 -28.18 5.91 10.42
N GLU A 108 -27.11 6.69 10.59
CA GLU A 108 -26.91 7.56 11.75
C GLU A 108 -27.61 8.92 11.60
N THR A 109 -28.15 9.22 10.41
CA THR A 109 -28.86 10.46 10.12
C THR A 109 -30.38 10.32 10.19
N GLU A 110 -30.90 9.09 10.40
CA GLU A 110 -32.32 8.76 10.64
C GLU A 110 -32.65 8.66 12.14
#